data_AF-K1UB45-F1
#
_entry.id   AF-K1UB45-F1
#
_cell.length_a   1.000
_cell.length_b   1.000
_cell.length_c   1.000
_cell.angle_alpha   90.00
_cell.angle_beta   90.00
_cell.angle_gamma   90.00
#
_symmetry.space_group_name_H-M   'P 1'
#
loop_
_entity.id
_entity.type
_entity.pdbx_description
1 polymer ?
#
loop_
_entity_poly.entity_id
_entity_poly.type
_entity_poly.pdbx_seq_one_letter_code
_entity_poly.pdbx_strand_id
1 'polypeptide(L)'
;MKFRPGCLALAPLAPLGAAVAHAALTPRKTSAYQPQPDPDRAMAYAEKLSAMIRCDTTSYANVREPEKFERFHALLAGLFPLVHEKLERTDIDGNLLYYWPGRAHDRPIVLMSHQDVVP
;
A
#
# COMPACT_ATOMS: atom_id res chain seq x y z
N MET A 1 -40.03 50.44 3.49
CA MET A 1 -39.39 49.12 3.20
C MET A 1 -38.82 48.58 4.50
N LYS A 2 -39.39 47.50 5.07
CA LYS A 2 -38.87 46.84 6.28
C LYS A 2 -38.00 45.66 5.85
N PHE A 3 -36.68 45.82 5.93
CA PHE A 3 -35.73 44.74 5.72
C PHE A 3 -35.81 43.77 6.92
N ARG A 4 -36.01 42.48 6.67
CA ARG A 4 -35.93 41.41 7.68
C ARG A 4 -34.51 40.82 7.66
N PRO A 5 -33.66 41.05 8.67
CA PRO A 5 -32.35 40.43 8.76
C PRO A 5 -32.52 39.14 9.57
N GLY A 6 -32.81 38.05 8.89
CA GLY A 6 -32.98 36.77 9.57
C GLY A 6 -33.00 35.66 8.55
N CYS A 7 -31.83 35.21 8.11
CA CYS A 7 -31.62 33.85 7.58
C CYS A 7 -30.17 33.54 7.16
N LEU A 8 -29.23 34.48 7.20
CA LEU A 8 -27.94 34.29 6.53
C LEU A 8 -26.78 33.73 7.37
N ALA A 9 -27.04 33.07 8.51
CA ALA A 9 -25.97 32.62 9.42
C ALA A 9 -25.78 31.09 9.53
N LEU A 10 -26.40 30.27 8.68
CA LEU A 10 -26.32 28.78 8.79
C LEU A 10 -25.70 28.07 7.57
N ALA A 11 -25.39 28.79 6.50
CA ALA A 11 -24.92 28.20 5.24
C ALA A 11 -23.58 27.39 5.30
N PRO A 12 -22.58 27.70 6.15
CA PRO A 12 -21.31 26.96 6.10
C PRO A 12 -21.34 25.61 6.85
N LEU A 13 -22.38 25.33 7.64
CA LEU A 13 -22.46 24.11 8.46
C LEU A 13 -23.16 22.94 7.77
N ALA A 14 -23.99 23.21 6.75
CA ALA A 14 -24.70 22.17 6.00
C ALA A 14 -23.79 21.13 5.33
N PRO A 15 -22.70 21.48 4.61
CA PRO A 15 -21.81 20.48 4.00
C PRO A 15 -21.03 19.68 5.05
N LEU A 16 -20.68 20.30 6.18
CA LEU A 16 -20.04 19.61 7.30
C LEU A 16 -21.00 18.60 7.95
N GLY A 17 -22.25 19.00 8.17
CA GLY A 17 -23.29 18.10 8.69
C GLY A 17 -23.58 16.94 7.74
N ALA A 18 -23.64 17.18 6.43
CA ALA A 18 -23.81 16.13 5.43
C ALA A 18 -22.61 15.16 5.39
N ALA A 19 -21.37 15.66 5.51
CA ALA A 19 -20.17 14.83 5.58
C ALA A 19 -20.13 13.97 6.85
N VAL A 20 -20.49 14.54 8.00
CA VAL A 20 -20.57 13.80 9.28
C VAL A 20 -21.65 12.73 9.23
N ALA A 21 -22.85 13.06 8.73
CA ALA A 21 -23.93 12.10 8.56
C ALA A 21 -23.54 10.98 7.58
N HIS A 22 -22.92 11.33 6.44
CA HIS A 22 -22.46 10.34 5.47
C HIS A 22 -21.38 9.42 6.06
N ALA A 23 -20.40 9.96 6.79
CA ALA A 23 -19.38 9.16 7.46
C ALA A 23 -19.98 8.23 8.53
N ALA A 24 -20.92 8.72 9.34
CA ALA A 24 -21.58 7.93 10.38
C ALA A 24 -22.48 6.82 9.81
N LEU A 25 -23.08 7.05 8.63
CA LEU A 25 -23.96 6.10 7.95
C LEU A 25 -23.23 5.19 6.95
N THR A 26 -21.97 5.49 6.60
CA THR A 26 -21.18 4.65 5.69
C THR A 26 -20.84 3.35 6.40
N PRO A 27 -21.29 2.19 5.88
CA PRO A 27 -20.98 0.91 6.50
C PRO A 27 -19.48 0.69 6.54
N ARG A 28 -18.97 0.23 7.67
CA ARG A 28 -17.57 -0.17 7.79
C ARG A 28 -17.31 -1.31 6.80
N LYS A 29 -16.28 -1.15 5.96
CA LYS A 29 -15.80 -2.26 5.13
C LYS A 29 -15.22 -3.33 6.05
N THR A 30 -15.88 -4.48 6.11
CA THR A 30 -15.40 -5.65 6.84
C THR A 30 -15.03 -6.73 5.83
N SER A 31 -13.98 -7.49 6.15
CA SER A 31 -13.63 -8.68 5.38
C SER A 31 -14.15 -9.90 6.12
N ALA A 32 -14.82 -10.80 5.40
CA ALA A 32 -15.19 -12.11 5.93
C ALA A 32 -14.03 -13.12 5.88
N TYR A 33 -12.83 -12.68 5.49
CA TYR A 33 -11.65 -13.53 5.41
C TYR A 33 -11.32 -14.13 6.77
N GLN A 34 -11.33 -15.47 6.83
CA GLN A 34 -10.85 -16.25 7.96
C GLN A 34 -9.51 -16.88 7.55
N PRO A 35 -8.41 -16.58 8.24
CA PRO A 35 -7.14 -17.23 7.95
C PRO A 35 -7.25 -18.72 8.29
N GLN A 36 -6.88 -19.58 7.36
CA GLN A 36 -6.75 -21.00 7.62
C GLN A 36 -5.33 -21.26 8.15
N PRO A 37 -5.16 -21.68 9.41
CA PRO A 37 -3.85 -21.95 9.97
C PRO A 37 -3.22 -23.16 9.26
N ASP A 38 -2.02 -22.93 8.74
CA ASP A 38 -1.19 -23.93 8.06
C ASP A 38 0.25 -23.70 8.58
N PRO A 39 0.72 -24.54 9.51
CA PRO A 39 2.02 -24.36 10.15
C PRO A 39 3.19 -24.39 9.16
N ASP A 40 3.12 -25.24 8.14
CA ASP A 40 4.19 -25.39 7.15
C ASP A 40 4.27 -24.13 6.28
N ARG A 41 3.12 -23.63 5.84
CA ARG A 41 3.05 -22.36 5.11
C ARG A 41 3.50 -21.18 5.96
N ALA A 42 3.12 -21.14 7.23
CA ALA A 42 3.54 -20.09 8.15
C ALA A 42 5.07 -20.11 8.33
N MET A 43 5.67 -21.30 8.48
CA MET A 43 7.12 -21.43 8.57
C MET A 43 7.81 -21.01 7.27
N ALA A 44 7.31 -21.43 6.11
CA ALA A 44 7.86 -21.00 4.82
C ALA A 44 7.83 -19.46 4.66
N TYR A 45 6.79 -18.78 5.15
CA TYR A 45 6.74 -17.32 5.16
C TYR A 45 7.74 -16.70 6.14
N ALA A 46 7.88 -17.29 7.34
CA ALA A 46 8.86 -16.85 8.31
C ALA A 46 10.29 -16.97 7.78
N GLU A 47 10.61 -18.05 7.07
CA GLU A 47 11.92 -18.25 6.43
C GLU A 47 12.20 -17.21 5.34
N LYS A 48 11.23 -16.94 4.46
CA LYS A 48 11.34 -15.88 3.45
C LYS A 48 11.55 -14.51 4.09
N LEU A 49 10.76 -14.19 5.11
CA LEU A 49 10.89 -12.93 5.85
C LEU A 49 12.26 -12.84 6.54
N SER A 50 12.72 -13.92 7.17
CA SER A 50 14.02 -13.99 7.81
C SER A 50 15.16 -13.75 6.82
N ALA A 51 15.08 -14.30 5.60
CA ALA A 51 16.04 -14.03 4.54
C ALA A 51 16.03 -12.55 4.13
N MET A 52 14.84 -11.94 3.97
CA MET A 52 14.69 -10.53 3.63
C MET A 52 15.27 -9.60 4.72
N ILE A 53 15.00 -9.87 6.00
CA ILE A 53 15.50 -9.07 7.13
C ILE A 53 17.03 -9.10 7.23
N ARG A 54 17.67 -10.22 6.89
CA ARG A 54 19.15 -10.33 6.90
C ARG A 54 19.81 -9.51 5.79
N CYS A 55 19.05 -9.05 4.79
CA CYS A 55 19.59 -8.17 3.76
C CYS A 55 19.59 -6.73 4.28
N ASP A 56 20.78 -6.17 4.54
CA ASP A 56 20.90 -4.78 4.93
C ASP A 56 20.36 -3.85 3.83
N THR A 57 19.31 -3.13 4.20
CA THR A 57 18.58 -2.12 3.42
C THR A 57 18.48 -0.80 4.20
N THR A 58 19.36 -0.61 5.18
CA THR A 58 19.41 0.61 6.00
C THR A 58 19.69 1.82 5.11
N SER A 59 18.79 2.80 5.14
CA SER A 59 18.87 4.03 4.35
C SER A 59 19.16 5.25 5.24
N TYR A 60 19.78 6.27 4.63
CA TYR A 60 20.05 7.56 5.28
C TYR A 60 19.57 8.71 4.38
N ALA A 61 19.06 9.78 4.99
CA ALA A 61 18.62 10.94 4.25
C ALA A 61 19.76 11.53 3.40
N ASN A 62 19.48 11.78 2.12
CA ASN A 62 20.42 12.35 1.14
C ASN A 62 21.65 11.46 0.82
N VAL A 63 21.60 10.17 1.17
CA VAL A 63 22.64 9.20 0.81
C VAL A 63 22.05 8.21 -0.19
N ARG A 64 22.78 7.95 -1.28
CA ARG A 64 22.35 7.03 -2.35
C ARG A 64 23.28 5.82 -2.39
N GLU A 65 22.79 4.68 -1.94
CA GLU A 65 23.48 3.38 -1.88
C GLU A 65 22.65 2.32 -2.64
N PRO A 66 22.56 2.39 -3.98
CA PRO A 66 21.69 1.53 -4.78
C PRO A 66 22.06 0.05 -4.66
N GLU A 67 23.33 -0.27 -4.42
CA GLU A 67 23.83 -1.64 -4.31
C GLU A 67 23.16 -2.45 -3.18
N LYS A 68 22.72 -1.78 -2.11
CA LYS A 68 21.94 -2.42 -1.03
C LYS A 68 20.60 -2.95 -1.55
N PHE A 69 19.93 -2.12 -2.34
CA PHE A 69 18.61 -2.42 -2.90
C PHE A 69 18.72 -3.38 -4.09
N GLU A 70 19.74 -3.29 -4.93
CA GLU A 70 19.98 -4.25 -6.02
C GLU A 70 20.18 -5.67 -5.47
N ARG A 71 20.94 -5.83 -4.38
CA ARG A 71 21.06 -7.11 -3.67
C ARG A 71 19.72 -7.59 -3.13
N PHE A 72 18.92 -6.69 -2.57
CA PHE A 72 17.60 -7.03 -2.07
C PHE A 72 16.66 -7.46 -3.22
N HIS A 73 16.72 -6.81 -4.38
CA HIS A 73 15.93 -7.16 -5.55
C HIS A 73 16.31 -8.54 -6.11
N ALA A 74 17.60 -8.86 -6.15
CA ALA A 74 18.07 -10.19 -6.52
C ALA A 74 17.54 -11.27 -5.56
N LEU A 75 17.51 -10.98 -4.25
CA LEU A 75 16.91 -11.86 -3.26
C LEU A 75 15.39 -12.03 -3.51
N LEU A 76 14.66 -10.94 -3.75
CA LEU A 76 13.22 -11.00 -4.06
C LEU A 76 12.92 -11.84 -5.30
N ALA A 77 13.76 -11.76 -6.34
CA ALA A 77 13.61 -12.57 -7.55
C ALA A 77 13.74 -14.07 -7.24
N GLY A 78 14.63 -14.45 -6.33
CA GLY A 78 14.77 -15.83 -5.87
C GLY A 78 13.60 -16.30 -4.98
N LEU A 79 13.09 -15.45 -4.08
CA LEU A 79 12.04 -15.82 -3.13
C LEU A 79 10.63 -15.83 -3.74
N PHE A 80 10.40 -15.02 -4.79
CA PHE A 80 9.12 -14.82 -5.46
C PHE A 80 9.24 -14.94 -6.99
N PRO A 81 9.67 -16.11 -7.51
CA PRO A 81 9.98 -16.27 -8.92
C PRO A 81 8.77 -16.04 -9.82
N LEU A 82 7.57 -16.49 -9.41
CA LEU A 82 6.35 -16.30 -10.19
C LEU A 82 5.95 -14.83 -10.33
N VAL A 83 6.21 -14.00 -9.31
CA VAL A 83 5.94 -12.56 -9.39
C VAL A 83 6.86 -11.93 -10.44
N HIS A 84 8.15 -12.28 -10.41
CA HIS A 84 9.16 -11.72 -11.31
C HIS A 84 9.06 -12.28 -12.74
N GLU A 85 8.48 -13.46 -12.93
CA GLU A 85 8.28 -14.10 -14.24
C GLU A 85 6.96 -13.68 -14.89
N LYS A 86 5.87 -13.59 -14.11
CA LYS A 86 4.51 -13.43 -14.66
C LYS A 86 4.02 -11.98 -14.71
N LEU A 87 4.62 -11.09 -13.92
CA LEU A 87 4.24 -9.68 -13.89
C LEU A 87 5.20 -8.86 -14.75
N GLU A 88 4.68 -7.80 -15.37
CA GLU A 88 5.50 -6.85 -16.09
C GLU A 88 6.26 -5.98 -15.08
N ARG A 89 7.60 -6.02 -15.14
CA ARG A 89 8.48 -5.29 -14.23
C ARG A 89 8.99 -4.01 -14.88
N THR A 90 8.83 -2.89 -14.20
CA THR A 90 9.47 -1.62 -14.54
C THR A 90 10.36 -1.19 -13.37
N ASP A 91 11.62 -0.90 -13.66
CA ASP A 91 12.53 -0.26 -12.71
C ASP A 91 12.44 1.26 -12.88
N ILE A 92 12.18 1.97 -11.78
CA ILE A 92 12.08 3.43 -11.75
C ILE A 92 13.08 3.93 -10.70
N ASP A 93 14.27 4.30 -11.16
CA ASP A 93 15.36 4.81 -10.32
C ASP A 93 15.72 3.91 -9.12
N GLY A 94 15.66 2.58 -9.29
CA GLY A 94 15.90 1.59 -8.23
C GLY A 94 14.65 1.23 -7.43
N ASN A 95 13.47 1.68 -7.85
CA ASN A 95 12.18 1.24 -7.30
C ASN A 95 11.54 0.22 -8.25
N LEU A 96 10.94 -0.82 -7.68
CA LEU A 96 10.27 -1.87 -8.46
C LEU A 96 8.78 -1.59 -8.59
N LEU A 97 8.31 -1.42 -9.83
CA LEU A 97 6.89 -1.43 -10.17
C LEU A 97 6.56 -2.74 -10.89
N TYR A 98 5.55 -3.44 -10.40
CA TYR A 98 5.01 -4.64 -11.04
C TYR A 98 3.58 -4.38 -11.50
N TYR A 99 3.34 -4.59 -12.79
CA TYR A 99 2.01 -4.54 -13.37
C TYR A 99 1.45 -5.95 -13.55
N TRP A 100 0.31 -6.20 -12.90
CA TRP A 100 -0.47 -7.43 -13.08
C TRP A 100 -1.72 -7.11 -13.89
N PRO A 101 -1.79 -7.54 -15.17
CA PRO A 101 -2.99 -7.32 -15.98
C PRO A 101 -4.20 -8.06 -15.38
N GLY A 102 -5.21 -7.30 -15.00
CA GLY A 102 -6.52 -7.80 -14.59
C GLY A 102 -7.45 -8.06 -15.77
N ARG A 103 -8.71 -8.42 -15.48
CA ARG A 103 -9.76 -8.59 -16.51
C ARG A 103 -10.24 -7.25 -17.11
N ALA A 104 -10.09 -6.15 -16.38
CA ALA A 104 -10.49 -4.80 -16.76
C ALA A 104 -9.47 -3.77 -16.24
N HIS A 105 -9.48 -2.57 -16.81
CA HIS A 105 -8.49 -1.50 -16.57
C HIS A 105 -9.08 -0.22 -15.94
N ASP A 106 -10.39 -0.19 -15.67
CA ASP A 106 -11.14 0.98 -15.22
C ASP A 106 -11.02 1.26 -13.71
N ARG A 107 -10.61 0.26 -12.91
CA ARG A 107 -10.52 0.35 -11.45
C ARG A 107 -9.27 -0.36 -10.92
N PRO A 108 -8.05 0.17 -11.17
CA PRO A 108 -6.81 -0.45 -10.72
C PRO A 108 -6.69 -0.43 -9.18
N ILE A 109 -5.99 -1.42 -8.64
CA ILE A 109 -5.58 -1.48 -7.24
C ILE A 109 -4.07 -1.31 -7.18
N VAL A 110 -3.60 -0.41 -6.33
CA VAL A 110 -2.16 -0.22 -6.07
C VAL A 110 -1.85 -0.76 -4.68
N LEU A 111 -0.91 -1.69 -4.62
CA LEU A 111 -0.29 -2.14 -3.38
C LEU A 111 1.12 -1.55 -3.33
N MET A 112 1.41 -0.80 -2.28
CA MET A 112 2.69 -0.11 -2.12
C MET A 112 3.32 -0.44 -0.77
N SER A 113 4.63 -0.58 -0.77
CA SER A 113 5.47 -0.74 0.41
C SER A 113 6.81 -0.08 0.12
N HIS A 114 7.57 0.22 1.17
CA HIS A 114 8.98 0.56 1.06
C HIS A 114 9.83 -0.69 1.36
N GLN A 115 11.10 -0.66 0.95
CA GLN A 115 12.07 -1.75 1.11
C GLN A 115 13.20 -1.40 2.08
N ASP A 116 13.35 -0.12 2.41
CA ASP A 116 14.35 0.37 3.32
C ASP A 116 13.90 0.32 4.78
N VAL A 117 14.88 0.32 5.66
CA VAL A 117 14.71 0.49 7.10
C VAL A 117 15.59 1.64 7.57
N VAL A 118 15.25 2.19 8.74
CA VAL A 118 16.09 3.17 9.43
C VAL A 118 17.05 2.45 10.39
N PRO A 119 18.19 3.08 10.76
CA PRO A 119 19.12 2.54 11.75
C PRO A 119 18.52 2.28 13.13
#